data_AF-B1C7U0-F1
#
_entry.id   AF-B1C7U0-F1
#
_cell.length_a   1.000
_cell.length_b   1.000
_cell.length_c   1.000
_cell.angle_alpha   90.00
_cell.angle_beta   90.00
_cell.angle_gamma   90.00
#
_symmetry.space_group_name_H-M   'P 1'
#
loop_
_entity.id
_entity.type
_entity.pdbx_description
1 polymer ?
#
loop_
_entity_poly.entity_id
_entity_poly.type
_entity_poly.pdbx_seq_one_letter_code
_entity_poly.pdbx_strand_id
1 'polypeptide(L)'
;MVFKFEKFLFSFIVILSVLFVGLNIMNKNEVLSTVSNGSSNETKLVNSDNYLKAGVIKMSLSSTKNVKILVNGEENFNYTLNDNIMTLAVSDKDVVEVDLRNFKEGTLDVLILKVSDGLLNPQVSQKYQFSKGINKLFDVKMN
;
A
#
# COMPACT_ATOMS: atom_id res chain seq x y z
N MET A 1 50.11 25.34 -24.82
CA MET A 1 48.65 25.45 -25.05
C MET A 1 48.01 24.06 -25.20
N VAL A 2 48.63 23.16 -25.97
CA VAL A 2 48.16 21.79 -26.26
C VAL A 2 47.86 20.95 -25.00
N PHE A 3 48.76 20.90 -24.02
CA PHE A 3 48.56 20.13 -22.77
C PHE A 3 47.36 20.59 -21.91
N LYS A 4 46.97 21.86 -21.99
CA LYS A 4 45.79 22.37 -21.26
C LYS A 4 44.50 21.99 -21.99
N PHE A 5 44.55 21.90 -23.32
CA PHE A 5 43.42 21.49 -24.14
C PHE A 5 43.14 19.99 -24.01
N GLU A 6 44.16 19.14 -23.99
CA GLU A 6 43.98 17.69 -23.77
C GLU A 6 43.39 17.37 -22.40
N LYS A 7 43.85 18.05 -21.34
CA LYS A 7 43.27 17.88 -19.99
C LYS A 7 41.81 18.35 -19.93
N PHE A 8 41.49 19.43 -20.62
CA PHE A 8 40.12 19.90 -20.74
C PHE A 8 39.24 18.89 -21.49
N LEU A 9 39.73 18.34 -22.60
CA LEU A 9 39.03 17.34 -23.41
C LEU A 9 38.76 16.06 -22.60
N PHE A 10 39.77 15.57 -21.87
CA PHE A 10 39.63 14.38 -21.03
C PHE A 10 38.63 14.59 -19.90
N SER A 11 38.70 15.74 -19.21
CA SER A 11 37.74 16.09 -18.16
C SER A 11 36.31 16.21 -18.71
N PHE A 12 36.13 16.74 -19.91
CA PHE A 12 34.82 16.88 -20.54
C PHE A 12 34.19 15.53 -20.89
N ILE A 13 34.98 14.58 -21.39
CA ILE A 13 34.53 13.21 -21.69
C ILE A 13 34.08 12.48 -20.41
N VAL A 14 34.83 12.63 -19.31
CA VAL A 14 34.47 12.02 -18.02
C VAL A 14 33.12 12.58 -17.51
N ILE A 15 32.92 13.90 -17.60
CA ILE A 15 31.65 14.53 -17.19
C ILE A 15 30.47 14.02 -18.02
N LEU A 16 30.62 13.93 -19.34
CA LEU A 16 29.60 13.39 -20.23
C LEU A 16 29.25 11.93 -19.90
N SER A 17 30.26 11.13 -19.54
CA SER A 17 30.08 9.72 -19.18
C SER A 17 29.25 9.58 -17.89
N VAL A 18 29.56 10.38 -16.87
CA VAL A 18 28.80 10.41 -15.61
C VAL A 18 27.37 10.91 -15.85
N LEU A 19 27.20 11.93 -16.69
CA LEU A 19 25.87 12.44 -17.04
C LEU A 19 25.02 11.37 -17.75
N PHE A 20 25.62 10.61 -18.67
CA PHE A 20 24.94 9.55 -19.41
C PHE A 20 24.52 8.39 -18.50
N VAL A 21 25.37 7.99 -17.55
CA VAL A 21 25.03 6.98 -16.54
C VAL A 21 23.92 7.50 -15.62
N GLY A 22 24.01 8.75 -15.16
CA GLY A 22 22.98 9.38 -14.31
C GLY A 22 21.61 9.46 -15.00
N LEU A 23 21.57 9.88 -16.27
CA LEU A 23 20.35 9.92 -17.07
C LEU A 23 19.76 8.52 -17.30
N ASN A 24 20.61 7.51 -17.53
CA ASN A 24 20.14 6.12 -17.66
C ASN A 24 19.57 5.57 -16.35
N ILE A 25 20.09 5.97 -15.19
CA ILE A 25 19.54 5.57 -13.89
C ILE A 25 18.18 6.25 -13.66
N MET A 26 18.04 7.54 -13.97
CA MET A 26 16.74 8.24 -13.84
C MET A 26 15.68 7.67 -14.79
N ASN A 27 16.06 7.26 -16.00
CA ASN A 27 15.12 6.69 -16.97
C ASN A 27 14.76 5.21 -16.67
N LYS A 28 15.54 4.52 -15.81
CA LYS A 28 15.31 3.12 -15.41
C LYS A 28 14.51 2.95 -14.12
N ASN A 29 14.03 4.04 -13.52
CA ASN A 29 13.17 3.96 -12.34
C ASN A 29 11.74 3.48 -12.63
N GLU A 30 11.38 3.24 -13.89
CA GLU A 30 10.19 2.45 -14.25
C GLU A 30 10.55 0.97 -14.31
N VAL A 31 10.47 0.29 -13.16
CA VAL A 31 10.54 -1.17 -13.10
C VAL A 31 9.23 -1.75 -13.63
N LEU A 32 9.16 -2.00 -14.94
CA LEU A 32 8.10 -2.82 -15.55
C LEU A 32 8.36 -4.29 -15.22
N SER A 33 7.83 -4.73 -14.08
CA SER A 33 7.79 -6.16 -13.75
C SER A 33 6.72 -6.84 -14.61
N THR A 34 7.14 -7.54 -15.65
CA THR A 34 6.25 -8.41 -16.43
C THR A 34 5.89 -9.63 -15.59
N VAL A 35 4.72 -9.64 -14.96
CA VAL A 35 4.13 -10.86 -14.38
C VAL A 35 3.33 -11.55 -15.48
N SER A 36 3.95 -12.52 -16.16
CA SER A 36 3.25 -13.29 -17.19
C SER A 36 2.30 -14.31 -16.56
N ASN A 37 1.00 -14.05 -16.60
CA ASN A 37 0.01 -15.13 -16.66
C ASN A 37 -1.13 -14.73 -17.58
N GLY A 38 -1.02 -15.11 -18.86
CA GLY A 38 -2.14 -15.34 -19.79
C GLY A 38 -3.15 -14.22 -20.08
N SER A 39 -3.00 -13.01 -19.56
CA SER A 39 -3.92 -11.89 -19.79
C SER A 39 -3.11 -10.68 -20.25
N SER A 40 -3.47 -10.11 -21.39
CA SER A 40 -2.86 -8.91 -21.99
C SER A 40 -3.13 -7.62 -21.22
N ASN A 41 -3.54 -7.71 -19.96
CA ASN A 41 -3.69 -6.55 -19.09
C ASN A 41 -2.36 -6.31 -18.37
N GLU A 42 -1.65 -5.30 -18.82
CA GLU A 42 -0.48 -4.76 -18.14
C GLU A 42 -0.90 -4.26 -16.75
N THR A 43 -0.50 -4.98 -15.70
CA THR A 43 -0.70 -4.53 -14.33
C THR A 43 0.32 -3.45 -14.02
N LYS A 44 -0.08 -2.17 -14.12
CA LYS A 44 0.76 -1.04 -13.76
C LYS A 44 1.01 -1.05 -12.25
N LEU A 45 2.24 -1.37 -11.84
CA LEU A 45 2.72 -1.14 -10.48
C LEU A 45 2.92 0.37 -10.32
N VAL A 46 2.02 1.01 -9.57
CA VAL A 46 2.14 2.43 -9.24
C VAL A 46 2.98 2.55 -7.99
N ASN A 47 4.18 3.12 -8.12
CA ASN A 47 4.95 3.55 -6.95
C ASN A 47 4.17 4.69 -6.28
N SER A 48 3.68 4.44 -5.08
CA SER A 48 2.71 5.29 -4.40
C SER A 48 3.41 6.36 -3.58
N ASP A 49 3.97 7.35 -4.26
CA ASP A 49 4.44 8.60 -3.61
C ASP A 49 3.25 9.46 -3.11
N ASN A 50 2.00 9.00 -3.33
CA ASN A 50 0.75 9.69 -3.00
C ASN A 50 0.05 9.21 -1.71
N TYR A 51 0.74 8.53 -0.79
CA TYR A 51 0.19 8.18 0.54
C TYR A 51 -0.12 9.38 1.47
N LEU A 52 -0.03 10.62 0.96
CA LEU A 52 -0.19 11.84 1.77
C LEU A 52 -1.63 12.08 2.28
N LYS A 53 -2.66 11.45 1.68
CA LYS A 53 -4.01 11.48 2.24
C LYS A 53 -4.24 10.23 3.09
N ALA A 54 -3.98 10.36 4.39
CA ALA A 54 -4.33 9.33 5.37
C ALA A 54 -5.79 9.53 5.85
N GLY A 55 -6.67 8.62 5.46
CA GLY A 55 -7.97 8.43 6.09
C GLY A 55 -7.86 7.62 7.38
N VAL A 56 -8.83 7.75 8.27
CA VAL A 56 -8.90 6.96 9.51
C VAL A 56 -10.24 6.25 9.56
N ILE A 57 -10.20 4.94 9.81
CA ILE A 57 -11.38 4.10 9.98
C ILE A 57 -11.38 3.58 11.42
N LYS A 58 -12.51 3.73 12.10
CA LYS A 58 -12.75 3.17 13.42
C LYS A 58 -13.78 2.06 13.30
N MET A 59 -13.43 0.85 13.75
CA MET A 59 -14.29 -0.34 13.66
C MET A 59 -14.29 -1.11 14.97
N SER A 60 -15.39 -1.77 15.30
CA SER A 60 -15.46 -2.72 16.41
C SER A 60 -15.44 -4.16 15.88
N LEU A 61 -14.75 -5.03 16.61
CA LEU A 61 -14.67 -6.46 16.35
C LEU A 61 -15.42 -7.21 17.46
N SER A 62 -16.11 -8.31 17.13
CA SER A 62 -16.73 -9.17 18.17
C SER A 62 -15.70 -9.84 19.07
N SER A 63 -14.51 -10.12 18.55
CA SER A 63 -13.37 -10.66 19.27
C SER A 63 -12.07 -10.19 18.64
N THR A 64 -11.04 -10.01 19.46
CA THR A 64 -9.70 -9.60 19.04
C THR A 64 -8.68 -10.72 19.18
N LYS A 65 -9.07 -11.85 19.77
CA LYS A 65 -8.17 -12.97 20.05
C LYS A 65 -7.83 -13.71 18.76
N ASN A 66 -6.55 -13.72 18.40
CA ASN A 66 -6.04 -14.38 17.18
C ASN A 66 -6.65 -13.86 15.88
N VAL A 67 -7.07 -12.59 15.88
CA VAL A 67 -7.48 -11.86 14.68
C VAL A 67 -6.30 -10.99 14.26
N LYS A 68 -5.90 -11.08 13.00
CA LYS A 68 -4.95 -10.13 12.40
C LYS A 68 -5.65 -9.33 11.31
N ILE A 69 -5.30 -8.07 11.20
CA ILE A 69 -5.75 -7.20 10.11
C ILE A 69 -4.58 -7.02 9.16
N LEU A 70 -4.86 -7.18 7.87
CA LEU A 70 -3.92 -6.97 6.79
C LEU A 70 -4.34 -5.74 6.01
N VAL A 71 -3.37 -4.93 5.60
CA VAL A 71 -3.60 -3.88 4.60
C VAL A 71 -2.69 -4.19 3.43
N ASN A 72 -3.27 -4.36 2.24
CA ASN A 72 -2.57 -4.80 1.04
C ASN A 72 -1.74 -6.09 1.26
N GLY A 73 -2.23 -7.00 2.11
CA GLY A 73 -1.55 -8.25 2.47
C GLY A 73 -0.47 -8.14 3.57
N GLU A 74 -0.21 -6.95 4.13
CA GLU A 74 0.80 -6.76 5.17
C GLU A 74 0.21 -6.67 6.60
N GLU A 75 0.85 -7.33 7.58
CA GLU A 75 0.41 -7.41 8.98
C GLU A 75 0.83 -6.19 9.84
N ASN A 76 1.88 -5.47 9.46
CA ASN A 76 2.52 -4.44 10.29
C ASN A 76 2.04 -3.02 9.96
N PHE A 77 0.73 -2.83 9.87
CA PHE A 77 0.15 -1.52 9.60
C PHE A 77 -0.11 -0.71 10.87
N ASN A 78 -0.16 0.61 10.71
CA ASN A 78 -0.33 1.54 11.82
C ASN A 78 -1.79 1.54 12.31
N TYR A 79 -2.12 0.58 13.20
CA TYR A 79 -3.41 0.50 13.87
C TYR A 79 -3.26 0.55 15.39
N THR A 80 -4.30 1.07 16.05
CA THR A 80 -4.44 0.98 17.51
C THR A 80 -5.65 0.12 17.85
N LEU A 81 -5.51 -0.73 18.87
CA LEU A 81 -6.57 -1.61 19.32
C LEU A 81 -6.81 -1.40 20.83
N ASN A 82 -8.02 -0.98 21.18
CA ASN A 82 -8.42 -0.79 22.58
C ASN A 82 -9.86 -1.26 22.77
N ASP A 83 -10.13 -2.12 23.76
CA ASP A 83 -11.48 -2.63 24.08
C ASP A 83 -12.28 -3.14 22.86
N ASN A 84 -11.64 -3.97 22.02
CA ASN A 84 -12.20 -4.49 20.75
C ASN A 84 -12.53 -3.44 19.68
N ILE A 85 -12.13 -2.20 19.89
CA ILE A 85 -12.24 -1.12 18.92
C ILE A 85 -10.88 -0.91 18.27
N MET A 86 -10.82 -1.10 16.96
CA MET A 86 -9.65 -0.84 16.14
C MET A 86 -9.78 0.52 15.45
N THR A 87 -8.70 1.30 15.48
CA THR A 87 -8.53 2.50 14.66
C THR A 87 -7.39 2.26 13.68
N LEU A 88 -7.68 2.32 12.38
CA LEU A 88 -6.76 2.01 11.29
C LEU A 88 -6.56 3.25 10.42
N ALA A 89 -5.30 3.60 10.17
CA ALA A 89 -4.94 4.59 9.16
C ALA A 89 -4.86 3.90 7.78
N VAL A 90 -5.49 4.49 6.77
CA VAL A 90 -5.58 3.94 5.41
C VAL A 90 -5.38 5.04 4.36
N SER A 91 -5.08 4.64 3.14
CA SER A 91 -5.01 5.51 1.98
C SER A 91 -5.89 5.02 0.83
N ASP A 92 -6.10 5.89 -0.16
CA ASP A 92 -6.92 5.56 -1.32
C ASP A 92 -6.42 4.29 -2.01
N LYS A 93 -7.34 3.37 -2.32
CA LYS A 93 -7.13 2.06 -2.95
C LYS A 93 -6.49 1.00 -2.08
N ASP A 94 -6.25 1.26 -0.80
CA ASP A 94 -5.84 0.21 0.14
C ASP A 94 -6.90 -0.89 0.21
N VAL A 95 -6.46 -2.15 0.25
CA VAL A 95 -7.33 -3.30 0.49
C VAL A 95 -7.17 -3.71 1.94
N VAL A 96 -8.26 -3.62 2.71
CA VAL A 96 -8.26 -4.06 4.11
C VAL A 96 -8.81 -5.48 4.17
N GLU A 97 -8.10 -6.35 4.87
CA GLU A 97 -8.43 -7.77 5.01
C GLU A 97 -8.30 -8.22 6.46
N VAL A 98 -8.94 -9.34 6.79
CA VAL A 98 -8.81 -10.00 8.08
C VAL A 98 -8.32 -11.42 7.89
N ASP A 99 -7.28 -11.78 8.65
CA ASP A 99 -6.78 -13.13 8.74
C ASP A 99 -7.35 -13.82 9.98
N LEU A 100 -8.20 -14.81 9.70
CA LEU A 100 -8.91 -15.66 10.66
C LEU A 100 -8.43 -17.11 10.60
N ARG A 101 -7.26 -17.40 10.01
CA ARG A 101 -6.72 -18.77 9.93
C ARG A 101 -6.53 -19.40 11.32
N ASN A 102 -6.14 -18.60 12.31
CA ASN A 102 -5.93 -19.01 13.69
C ASN A 102 -7.10 -18.65 14.63
N PHE A 103 -8.21 -18.18 14.08
CA PHE A 103 -9.38 -17.77 14.86
C PHE A 103 -10.10 -19.01 15.41
N LYS A 104 -10.34 -19.01 16.72
CA LYS A 104 -10.89 -20.18 17.44
C LYS A 104 -12.42 -20.18 17.50
N GLU A 105 -13.04 -19.02 17.29
CA GLU A 105 -14.49 -18.87 17.33
C GLU A 105 -15.09 -19.17 15.93
N GLY A 106 -16.42 -19.27 15.83
CA GLY A 106 -17.11 -19.64 14.59
C GLY A 106 -17.02 -18.54 13.52
N THR A 107 -17.37 -17.31 13.91
CA THR A 107 -17.45 -16.15 13.02
C THR A 107 -16.94 -14.90 13.71
N LEU A 108 -16.24 -14.04 12.97
CA LEU A 108 -15.90 -12.68 13.41
C LEU A 108 -16.91 -11.70 12.83
N ASP A 109 -17.50 -10.87 13.68
CA ASP A 109 -18.31 -9.74 13.26
C ASP A 109 -17.49 -8.45 13.33
N VAL A 110 -17.56 -7.64 12.28
CA VAL A 110 -16.90 -6.34 12.19
C VAL A 110 -17.96 -5.27 11.89
N LEU A 111 -17.96 -4.18 12.65
CA LEU A 111 -18.86 -3.04 12.45
C LEU A 111 -18.04 -1.76 12.28
N ILE A 112 -18.27 -1.03 11.19
CA ILE A 112 -17.67 0.28 10.95
C ILE A 112 -18.37 1.32 11.82
N LEU A 113 -17.65 1.89 12.78
CA LEU A 113 -18.18 2.87 13.74
C LEU A 113 -18.06 4.30 13.21
N LYS A 114 -16.93 4.62 12.57
CA LYS A 114 -16.63 5.96 12.06
C LYS A 114 -15.61 5.89 10.93
N VAL A 115 -15.70 6.81 9.99
CA VAL A 115 -14.69 7.05 8.94
C VAL A 115 -14.37 8.55 8.89
N SER A 116 -13.14 8.91 8.51
CA SER A 116 -12.75 10.31 8.27
C SER A 116 -13.53 10.94 7.11
N ASP A 117 -13.64 12.26 7.15
CA ASP A 117 -14.21 13.05 6.05
C ASP A 117 -13.39 12.81 4.77
N GLY A 118 -14.09 12.54 3.66
CA GLY A 118 -13.47 12.23 2.36
C GLY A 118 -13.28 10.74 2.07
N LEU A 119 -13.58 9.83 3.01
CA LEU A 119 -13.72 8.39 2.72
C LEU A 119 -15.10 8.09 2.13
N LEU A 120 -15.13 7.57 0.91
CA LEU A 120 -16.34 7.08 0.22
C LEU A 120 -16.65 5.61 0.57
N ASN A 121 -15.61 4.81 0.85
CA ASN A 121 -15.73 3.42 1.25
C ASN A 121 -14.63 3.08 2.26
N PRO A 122 -14.92 2.38 3.39
CA PRO A 122 -16.20 1.78 3.78
C PRO A 122 -17.24 2.78 4.29
N GLN A 123 -18.51 2.36 4.36
CA GLN A 123 -19.59 3.19 4.92
C GLN A 123 -19.73 3.01 6.44
N VAL A 124 -20.09 4.09 7.14
CA VAL A 124 -20.42 4.04 8.57
C VAL A 124 -21.61 3.11 8.80
N SER A 125 -21.58 2.35 9.89
CA SER A 125 -22.58 1.34 10.28
C SER A 125 -22.66 0.11 9.37
N GLN A 126 -21.74 -0.03 8.42
CA GLN A 126 -21.61 -1.25 7.63
C GLN A 126 -21.12 -2.41 8.52
N LYS A 127 -21.79 -3.56 8.38
CA LYS A 127 -21.49 -4.79 9.13
C LYS A 127 -20.94 -5.85 8.18
N TYR A 128 -19.96 -6.57 8.67
CA TYR A 128 -19.36 -7.71 7.99
C TYR A 128 -19.30 -8.90 8.94
N GLN A 129 -19.48 -10.09 8.40
CA GLN A 129 -19.34 -11.33 9.13
C GLN A 129 -18.46 -12.28 8.32
N PHE A 130 -17.41 -12.80 8.96
CA PHE A 130 -16.43 -13.65 8.30
C PHE A 130 -16.23 -14.95 9.05
N SER A 131 -16.11 -16.05 8.30
CA SER A 131 -15.65 -17.34 8.81
C SER A 131 -14.11 -17.45 8.70
N LYS A 132 -13.57 -18.63 9.06
CA LYS A 132 -12.14 -18.93 8.92
C LYS A 132 -11.62 -18.67 7.51
N GLY A 133 -10.37 -18.19 7.43
CA GLY A 133 -9.68 -17.87 6.18
C GLY A 133 -9.10 -16.45 6.20
N ILE A 134 -8.53 -16.03 5.07
CA ILE A 134 -8.19 -14.63 4.82
C ILE A 134 -9.35 -14.05 4.02
N ASN A 135 -10.01 -13.04 4.58
CA ASN A 135 -11.19 -12.45 3.99
C ASN A 135 -10.99 -10.96 3.77
N LYS A 136 -11.34 -10.49 2.59
CA LYS A 136 -11.37 -9.07 2.29
C LYS A 136 -12.52 -8.39 3.02
N LEU A 137 -12.23 -7.29 3.73
CA LEU A 137 -13.22 -6.43 4.35
C LEU A 137 -13.79 -5.46 3.31
N PHE A 138 -12.94 -4.62 2.74
CA PHE A 138 -13.32 -3.60 1.77
C PHE A 138 -12.10 -3.03 1.03
N ASP A 139 -12.35 -2.41 -0.13
CA ASP A 139 -11.40 -1.52 -0.79
C ASP A 139 -11.62 -0.09 -0.30
N VAL A 140 -10.56 0.59 0.10
CA VAL A 140 -10.61 1.99 0.52
C VAL A 140 -10.79 2.87 -0.70
N LYS A 141 -11.76 3.79 -0.62
CA LYS A 141 -11.98 4.79 -1.68
C LYS A 141 -12.08 6.17 -1.05
N MET A 142 -11.28 7.12 -1.54
CA MET A 142 -11.29 8.51 -1.08
C MET A 142 -11.70 9.49 -2.20
N ASN A 143 -12.09 10.70 -1.82
CA ASN A 143 -12.35 11.85 -2.71
C ASN A 143 -11.09 12.64 -3.09
#